data_AF-A0A5B0KKR2-F1
#
_entry.id   AF-A0A5B0KKR2-F1
#
_cell.length_a   1.000
_cell.length_b   1.000
_cell.length_c   1.000
_cell.angle_alpha   90.00
_cell.angle_beta   90.00
_cell.angle_gamma   90.00
#
_symmetry.space_group_name_H-M   'P 1'
#
loop_
_entity.id
_entity.type
_entity.pdbx_description
1 polymer ?
#
loop_
_entity_poly.entity_id
_entity_poly.type
_entity_poly.pdbx_seq_one_letter_code
_entity_poly.pdbx_strand_id
1 'polypeptide(L)' 'MSSIFLKDEAINKAPAIVGFEIARFLQNSGKSRISIFDVIDHFKREAWFSPNSFFYGVTFLYAVGLIDFEEPYLIARHAD' A
#
# COMPACT_ATOMS: atom_id res chain seq x y z
N MET A 1 20.51 -26.10 6.67
CA MET A 1 20.44 -24.65 6.88
C MET A 1 19.17 -24.14 6.27
N SER A 2 18.20 -23.71 7.08
CA SER A 2 17.05 -22.96 6.57
C SER A 2 17.56 -21.64 6.02
N SER A 3 17.48 -21.46 4.70
CA SER A 3 17.73 -20.16 4.08
C SER A 3 16.67 -19.19 4.60
N ILE A 4 17.11 -18.08 5.21
CA ILE A 4 16.20 -17.02 5.68
C ILE A 4 15.47 -16.37 4.49
N PHE A 5 16.09 -16.42 3.30
CA PHE A 5 15.53 -15.92 2.06
C PHE A 5 15.06 -17.05 1.17
N LEU A 6 13.79 -17.04 0.80
CA LEU A 6 13.22 -17.94 -0.19
C LEU A 6 13.48 -17.35 -1.59
N LYS A 7 13.92 -18.17 -2.55
CA LYS A 7 14.22 -17.72 -3.92
C LYS A 7 12.96 -17.51 -4.77
N ASP A 8 11.83 -17.96 -4.25
CA ASP A 8 10.50 -17.96 -4.84
C ASP A 8 9.55 -16.97 -4.15
N GLU A 9 10.09 -16.04 -3.36
CA GLU A 9 9.30 -14.95 -2.77
C GLU A 9 8.63 -14.12 -3.85
N ALA A 10 7.33 -13.87 -3.66
CA ALA A 10 6.54 -12.99 -4.52
C ALA A 10 6.89 -11.52 -4.24
N ILE A 11 8.04 -11.06 -4.77
CA ILE A 11 8.57 -9.69 -4.55
C ILE A 11 7.55 -8.62 -4.94
N ASN A 12 6.72 -8.88 -5.95
CA ASN A 12 5.64 -7.99 -6.37
C ASN A 12 4.57 -7.75 -5.29
N LYS A 13 4.51 -8.60 -4.26
CA LYS A 13 3.62 -8.46 -3.10
C LYS A 13 4.33 -7.89 -1.86
N ALA A 14 5.61 -7.53 -1.98
CA ALA A 14 6.36 -6.95 -0.87
C ALA A 14 5.70 -5.64 -0.41
N PRO A 15 5.65 -5.35 0.90
CA PRO A 15 4.96 -4.18 1.44
C PRO A 15 5.45 -2.86 0.84
N ALA A 16 6.75 -2.75 0.56
CA ALA A 16 7.33 -1.56 -0.08
C ALA A 16 6.86 -1.36 -1.54
N ILE A 17 6.71 -2.45 -2.29
CA ILE A 17 6.23 -2.40 -3.70
C ILE A 17 4.75 -2.06 -3.74
N VAL A 18 3.94 -2.75 -2.93
CA VAL A 18 2.50 -2.47 -2.83
C VAL A 18 2.26 -1.07 -2.28
N GLY A 19 3.01 -0.67 -1.26
CA GLY A 19 2.96 0.67 -0.68
C GLY A 19 3.31 1.74 -1.72
N PHE A 20 4.30 1.51 -2.58
CA PHE A 20 4.61 2.43 -3.68
C PHE A 20 3.42 2.62 -4.63
N GLU A 21 2.76 1.54 -5.08
CA GLU A 21 1.60 1.63 -5.97
C GLU A 21 0.43 2.39 -5.31
N ILE A 22 0.18 2.11 -4.02
CA ILE A 22 -0.84 2.83 -3.25
C ILE A 22 -0.47 4.32 -3.14
N ALA A 23 0.73 4.65 -2.70
CA ALA A 23 1.18 6.04 -2.55
C ALA A 23 1.11 6.81 -3.88
N ARG A 24 1.49 6.16 -4.98
CA ARG A 24 1.38 6.71 -6.34
C ARG A 24 -0.07 7.01 -6.71
N PHE A 25 -0.99 6.10 -6.41
CA PHE A 25 -2.42 6.33 -6.61
C PHE A 25 -2.93 7.50 -5.76
N LEU A 26 -2.53 7.58 -4.48
CA LEU A 26 -2.95 8.67 -3.59
C LEU A 26 -2.50 10.03 -4.15
N GLN A 27 -1.22 10.14 -4.55
CA GLN A 27 -0.66 11.36 -5.12
C GLN A 27 -1.34 11.76 -6.44
N ASN A 28 -1.55 10.80 -7.35
CA ASN A 28 -2.16 11.07 -8.65
C ASN A 28 -3.64 11.45 -8.57
N SER A 29 -4.32 11.09 -7.49
CA SER A 29 -5.74 11.43 -7.34
C SER A 29 -5.99 12.93 -7.14
N GLY A 30 -4.99 13.68 -6.65
CA GLY A 30 -5.12 15.08 -6.24
C GLY A 30 -6.08 15.32 -5.06
N LYS A 31 -6.57 14.27 -4.40
CA LYS A 31 -7.49 14.36 -3.27
C LYS A 31 -6.71 14.36 -1.95
N SER A 32 -7.14 15.18 -1.01
CA SER A 32 -6.54 15.22 0.34
C SER A 32 -6.86 13.97 1.18
N ARG A 33 -7.99 13.32 0.91
CA ARG A 33 -8.45 12.10 1.58
C ARG A 33 -9.04 11.14 0.58
N ILE A 34 -8.72 9.85 0.71
CA ILE A 34 -9.15 8.81 -0.23
C ILE A 34 -9.68 7.64 0.58
N SER A 35 -10.88 7.17 0.24
CA SER A 35 -11.48 6.03 0.92
C SER A 35 -10.67 4.77 0.65
N ILE A 36 -10.43 3.95 1.68
CA ILE A 36 -9.82 2.62 1.51
C ILE A 36 -10.59 1.80 0.46
N PHE A 37 -11.91 1.98 0.38
CA PHE A 37 -12.74 1.29 -0.62
C PHE A 37 -12.43 1.73 -2.05
N ASP A 38 -12.10 3.01 -2.27
CA ASP A 38 -11.71 3.52 -3.60
C ASP A 38 -10.37 2.92 -4.04
N VAL A 39 -9.42 2.80 -3.10
CA VAL A 39 -8.11 2.19 -3.36
C VAL A 39 -8.27 0.71 -3.70
N ILE A 40 -9.09 -0.02 -2.94
CA ILE A 40 -9.39 -1.42 -3.21
C ILE A 40 -10.08 -1.58 -4.56
N ASP A 41 -11.07 -0.75 -4.88
CA ASP A 41 -11.79 -0.84 -6.15
C ASP A 41 -10.86 -0.65 -7.35
N HIS A 42 -9.88 0.26 -7.24
CA HIS A 42 -8.85 0.50 -8.24
C HIS A 42 -7.92 -0.71 -8.43
N PHE A 43 -7.45 -1.33 -7.35
CA PHE A 43 -6.42 -2.36 -7.42
C PHE A 43 -6.90 -3.81 -7.36
N LYS A 44 -8.18 -4.09 -7.10
CA LYS A 44 -8.70 -5.47 -6.91
C LYS A 44 -8.47 -6.43 -8.08
N ARG A 45 -8.12 -5.92 -9.26
CA ARG A 45 -7.84 -6.72 -10.48
C ARG A 45 -6.35 -6.91 -10.76
N GLU A 46 -5.47 -6.29 -9.99
CA GLU A 46 -4.02 -6.40 -10.18
C GLU A 46 -3.49 -7.76 -9.70
N ALA A 47 -2.47 -8.27 -10.38
CA ALA A 47 -1.90 -9.59 -10.07
C ALA A 47 -1.25 -9.68 -8.68
N TRP A 48 -0.77 -8.56 -8.14
CA TRP A 48 -0.22 -8.48 -6.79
C TRP A 48 -1.30 -8.38 -5.70
N PHE A 49 -2.55 -8.07 -6.07
CA PHE A 49 -3.58 -7.75 -5.11
C PHE A 49 -4.03 -8.99 -4.34
N SER A 50 -4.03 -8.86 -3.02
CA SER A 50 -4.67 -9.74 -2.06
C SER A 50 -4.96 -8.91 -0.80
N PRO A 51 -5.95 -9.27 0.03
CA PRO A 51 -6.20 -8.52 1.26
C PRO A 51 -4.93 -8.35 2.11
N ASN A 52 -4.13 -9.42 2.26
CA ASN A 52 -2.90 -9.37 3.06
C ASN A 52 -1.84 -8.43 2.46
N SER A 53 -1.57 -8.53 1.14
CA SER A 53 -0.59 -7.66 0.50
C SER A 53 -1.02 -6.19 0.54
N PHE A 54 -2.31 -5.92 0.35
CA PHE A 54 -2.89 -4.60 0.52
C PHE A 54 -2.69 -4.09 1.96
N PHE A 55 -3.14 -4.84 2.97
CA PHE A 55 -3.00 -4.46 4.36
C PHE A 55 -1.54 -4.20 4.73
N TYR A 56 -0.61 -5.07 4.35
CA TYR A 56 0.80 -4.85 4.63
C TYR A 56 1.37 -3.63 3.90
N GLY A 57 0.96 -3.36 2.66
CA GLY A 57 1.35 -2.14 1.95
C GLY A 57 0.88 -0.87 2.66
N VAL A 58 -0.38 -0.84 3.09
CA VAL A 58 -0.92 0.30 3.84
C VAL A 58 -0.25 0.44 5.22
N THR A 59 -0.07 -0.67 5.95
CA THR A 59 0.66 -0.67 7.23
C THR A 59 2.10 -0.19 7.07
N PHE A 60 2.78 -0.59 5.99
CA PHE A 60 4.13 -0.13 5.69
C PHE A 60 4.15 1.39 5.54
N LEU A 61 3.27 1.96 4.71
CA LEU A 61 3.19 3.41 4.49
C LEU A 61 2.89 4.17 5.79
N TYR A 62 2.00 3.65 6.62
CA TYR A 62 1.70 4.23 7.93
C TYR A 62 2.92 4.19 8.85
N ALA A 63 3.59 3.04 8.94
CA ALA A 63 4.76 2.85 9.79
C ALA A 63 5.94 3.76 9.41
N VAL A 64 6.10 4.07 8.12
CA VAL A 64 7.13 5.01 7.64
C VAL A 64 6.67 6.47 7.60
N GLY A 65 5.46 6.78 8.09
CA GLY A 65 4.95 8.14 8.18
C GLY A 65 4.65 8.78 6.81
N LEU A 66 4.29 7.98 5.81
CA LEU A 66 3.87 8.47 4.48
C LEU A 66 2.36 8.65 4.35
N ILE A 67 1.58 7.99 5.21
CA ILE A 67 0.14 8.17 5.30
C ILE A 67 -0.32 8.24 6.75
N ASP A 68 -1.46 8.89 6.96
CA ASP A 68 -2.25 8.79 8.19
C ASP A 68 -3.60 8.12 7.89
N PHE A 69 -4.22 7.56 8.94
CA PHE A 69 -5.56 7.01 8.90
C PHE A 69 -6.53 7.95 9.62
N GLU A 70 -7.55 8.38 8.90
CA GLU A 70 -8.76 8.98 9.48
C GLU A 70 -9.94 8.14 8.99
N GLU A 71 -10.34 7.12 9.75
CA GLU A 71 -11.13 6.02 9.21
C GLU A 71 -12.45 6.47 8.52
N PRO A 72 -12.81 5.90 7.35
CA PRO A 72 -12.11 4.87 6.56
C PRO A 72 -11.16 5.45 5.49
N TYR A 73 -10.60 6.65 5.71
CA TYR A 73 -9.80 7.38 4.74
C TYR A 73 -8.29 7.22 4.98
N LEU A 74 -7.55 7.17 3.87
CA LEU A 74 -6.11 7.32 3.81
C LEU A 74 -5.80 8.77 3.45
N ILE A 75 -4.87 9.37 4.20
CA ILE A 75 -4.39 10.74 3.99
C ILE A 75 -2.91 10.68 3.69
N ALA A 76 -2.50 11.16 2.51
CA ALA A 76 -1.09 11.24 2.16
C ALA A 76 -0.42 12.35 2.99
N ARG A 77 0.70 12.03 3.63
CA ARG A 77 1.52 13.03 4.30
C ARG A 77 2.46 13.67 3.30
N HIS A 78 2.56 14.99 3.36
CA HIS A 78 3.65 15.70 2.70
C HIS A 78 4.82 15.71 3.69
N ALA A 79 6.01 15.33 3.23
CA ALA A 79 7.21 15.56 4.00
C ALA A 79 7.42 17.08 4.03
N ASP A 80 7.30 17.68 5.21
CA ASP A 80 7.75 19.05 5.48
C ASP A 80 9.27 19.17 5.31
#